data_AF-A0A964TBM5-F1
#
_entry.id   AF-A0A964TBM5-F1
#
_cell.length_a   1.000
_cell.length_b   1.000
_cell.length_c   1.000
_cell.angle_alpha   90.00
_cell.angle_beta   90.00
_cell.angle_gamma   90.00
#
_symmetry.space_group_name_H-M   'P 1'
#
loop_
_entity.id
_entity.type
_entity.pdbx_description
1 polymer ?
#
loop_
_entity_poly.entity_id
_entity_poly.type
_entity_poly.pdbx_seq_one_letter_code
_entity_poly.pdbx_strand_id
1 'polypeptide(L)'
;MMGVEQNKLERAKKRVDEIKGFYVHLSIYIVINAFVLVNIYLNTDRFWQWPHFVTLFGWGIGLALHASKTFGFNPLFGKKWEERQIQKYIDEDKKKMDKFK
;
A
#
# COMPACT_ATOMS: atom_id res chain seq x y z
N MET A 1 -32.29 -2.06 -9.84
CA MET A 1 -31.65 -3.04 -8.93
C MET A 1 -30.50 -3.78 -9.61
N MET A 2 -30.68 -4.41 -10.78
CA MET A 2 -29.60 -5.15 -11.49
C MET A 2 -28.29 -4.36 -11.73
N GLY A 3 -28.36 -3.06 -12.10
CA GLY A 3 -27.16 -2.25 -12.32
C GLY A 3 -26.34 -1.94 -11.05
N VAL A 4 -26.97 -1.95 -9.87
CA VAL A 4 -26.28 -1.73 -8.58
C VAL A 4 -25.53 -2.99 -8.16
N GLU A 5 -26.10 -4.17 -8.41
CA GLU A 5 -25.46 -5.47 -8.12
C GLU A 5 -24.26 -5.74 -9.03
N GLN A 6 -24.37 -5.42 -10.32
CA GLN A 6 -23.25 -5.53 -11.26
C GLN A 6 -22.07 -4.64 -10.84
N ASN A 7 -22.34 -3.38 -10.42
CA ASN A 7 -21.31 -2.46 -9.97
C ASN A 7 -20.60 -2.95 -8.69
N LYS A 8 -21.35 -3.52 -7.73
CA LYS A 8 -20.77 -4.12 -6.51
C LYS A 8 -19.88 -5.31 -6.82
N LEU A 9 -20.31 -6.19 -7.73
CA LEU A 9 -19.53 -7.37 -8.14
C LEU A 9 -18.23 -6.97 -8.84
N GLU A 10 -18.28 -5.98 -9.73
CA GLU A 10 -17.09 -5.47 -10.43
C GLU A 10 -16.07 -4.88 -9.45
N ARG A 11 -16.53 -4.07 -8.49
CA ARG A 11 -15.66 -3.53 -7.42
C ARG A 11 -15.02 -4.63 -6.58
N ALA A 12 -15.81 -5.65 -6.21
CA ALA A 12 -15.30 -6.79 -5.46
C ALA A 12 -14.24 -7.58 -6.24
N LYS A 13 -14.46 -7.83 -7.55
CA LYS A 13 -13.49 -8.48 -8.42
C LYS A 13 -12.19 -7.67 -8.53
N LYS A 14 -12.30 -6.37 -8.83
CA LYS A 14 -11.14 -5.47 -8.89
C LYS A 14 -10.34 -5.49 -7.59
N ARG A 15 -11.02 -5.50 -6.44
CA ARG A 15 -10.37 -5.58 -5.13
C ARG A 15 -9.57 -6.88 -4.95
N VAL A 16 -10.14 -8.01 -5.37
CA VAL A 16 -9.44 -9.31 -5.34
C VAL A 16 -8.22 -9.29 -6.26
N ASP A 17 -8.33 -8.71 -7.44
CA ASP A 17 -7.22 -8.62 -8.40
C ASP A 17 -6.10 -7.72 -7.90
N GLU A 18 -6.40 -6.60 -7.24
CA GLU A 18 -5.40 -5.75 -6.56
C GLU A 18 -4.65 -6.52 -5.47
N ILE A 19 -5.36 -7.31 -4.66
CA ILE A 19 -4.76 -8.14 -3.60
C ILE A 19 -3.86 -9.22 -4.20
N LYS A 20 -4.32 -9.93 -5.24
CA LYS A 20 -3.52 -10.94 -5.95
C LYS A 20 -2.27 -10.31 -6.57
N GLY A 21 -2.41 -9.16 -7.23
CA GLY A 21 -1.30 -8.42 -7.83
C GLY A 21 -0.23 -8.05 -6.81
N PHE A 22 -0.64 -7.64 -5.60
CA PHE A 22 0.29 -7.38 -4.50
C PHE A 22 1.05 -8.65 -4.09
N TYR A 23 0.37 -9.78 -3.89
CA TYR A 23 1.03 -11.03 -3.49
C TYR A 23 1.99 -11.57 -4.56
N VAL A 24 1.67 -11.40 -5.84
CA VAL A 24 2.59 -11.72 -6.94
C VAL A 24 3.85 -10.84 -6.85
N HIS A 25 3.68 -9.53 -6.69
CA HIS A 25 4.82 -8.61 -6.54
C HIS A 25 5.67 -8.93 -5.30
N LEU A 26 5.04 -9.20 -4.16
CA LEU A 26 5.71 -9.62 -2.92
C LEU A 26 6.50 -10.92 -3.10
N SER A 27 5.91 -11.91 -3.78
CA SER A 27 6.57 -13.20 -4.02
C SER A 27 7.81 -13.04 -4.89
N ILE A 28 7.69 -12.27 -5.99
CA ILE A 28 8.83 -11.95 -6.86
C ILE A 28 9.91 -11.20 -6.07
N TYR A 29 9.52 -10.21 -5.28
CA TYR A 29 10.43 -9.44 -4.44
C TYR A 29 11.23 -10.36 -3.50
N ILE A 30 10.57 -11.28 -2.79
CA ILE A 30 11.23 -12.21 -1.87
C ILE A 30 12.18 -13.14 -2.63
N VAL A 31 11.70 -13.79 -3.69
CA VAL A 31 12.49 -14.77 -4.44
C VAL A 31 13.75 -14.15 -5.03
N ILE A 32 13.62 -12.99 -5.69
CA ILE A 32 14.75 -12.32 -6.33
C ILE A 32 15.74 -11.79 -5.30
N ASN A 33 15.27 -11.13 -4.23
CA ASN A 33 16.19 -10.62 -3.20
C ASN A 33 16.89 -11.74 -2.43
N ALA A 34 16.18 -12.84 -2.12
CA ALA A 34 16.80 -14.01 -1.51
C ALA A 34 17.87 -14.61 -2.43
N PHE A 35 17.57 -14.78 -3.73
CA PHE A 35 18.54 -15.27 -4.70
C PHE A 35 19.79 -14.38 -4.77
N VAL A 36 19.61 -13.05 -4.86
CA VAL A 36 20.71 -12.09 -4.91
C VAL A 36 21.54 -12.13 -3.63
N LEU A 37 20.92 -12.09 -2.45
CA LEU A 37 21.63 -12.11 -1.17
C LEU A 37 22.38 -13.43 -0.93
N VAL A 38 21.77 -14.57 -1.26
CA VAL A 38 22.43 -15.87 -1.18
C VAL A 38 23.63 -15.93 -2.14
N ASN A 39 23.47 -15.44 -3.37
CA ASN A 39 24.56 -15.40 -4.34
C ASN A 39 25.73 -14.53 -3.84
N ILE A 40 25.45 -13.35 -3.28
CA ILE A 40 26.48 -12.48 -2.70
C ILE A 40 27.15 -13.18 -1.52
N TYR A 41 26.37 -13.76 -0.59
CA TYR A 41 26.90 -14.45 0.59
C TYR A 41 27.86 -15.59 0.24
N LEU A 42 27.56 -16.35 -0.82
CA LEU A 42 28.40 -17.48 -1.26
C LEU A 42 29.66 -17.06 -2.03
N ASN A 43 29.70 -15.85 -2.59
CA ASN A 43 30.77 -15.41 -3.50
C ASN A 43 31.62 -14.25 -2.94
N THR A 44 31.34 -13.76 -1.73
CA THR A 44 32.08 -12.64 -1.15
C THR A 44 32.35 -12.83 0.35
N ASP A 45 33.57 -12.50 0.79
CA ASP A 45 33.93 -12.50 2.20
C ASP A 45 33.40 -11.25 2.94
N ARG A 46 32.92 -10.25 2.19
CA ARG A 46 32.44 -8.95 2.70
C ARG A 46 30.92 -8.78 2.54
N PHE A 47 30.14 -9.75 3.00
CA PHE A 47 28.68 -9.73 2.83
C PHE A 47 28.00 -8.48 3.41
N TRP A 48 28.51 -7.94 4.51
CA TRP A 48 27.86 -6.85 5.26
C TRP A 48 28.11 -5.44 4.70
N GLN A 49 28.37 -5.31 3.40
CA GLN A 49 28.54 -4.00 2.77
C GLN A 49 27.19 -3.41 2.31
N TRP A 50 26.97 -2.12 2.59
CA TRP A 50 25.76 -1.39 2.22
C TRP A 50 25.30 -1.59 0.75
N PRO A 51 26.19 -1.60 -0.26
CA PRO A 51 25.79 -1.81 -1.65
C PRO A 51 25.00 -3.10 -1.90
N HIS A 52 25.23 -4.16 -1.12
CA HIS A 52 24.55 -5.44 -1.27
C HIS A 52 23.07 -5.40 -0.89
N PHE A 53 22.64 -4.39 -0.14
CA PHE A 53 21.26 -4.24 0.33
C PHE A 53 20.47 -3.17 -0.45
N VAL A 54 21.12 -2.44 -1.38
CA VAL A 54 20.48 -1.33 -2.12
C VAL A 54 19.27 -1.81 -2.93
N THR A 55 19.37 -2.99 -3.55
CA THR A 55 18.25 -3.59 -4.31
C THR A 55 17.06 -3.89 -3.40
N LEU A 56 17.32 -4.47 -2.23
CA LEU A 56 16.31 -4.78 -1.23
C LEU A 56 15.59 -3.50 -0.77
N PHE A 57 16.33 -2.48 -0.37
CA PHE A 57 15.72 -1.22 0.09
C PHE A 57 15.01 -0.47 -1.03
N GLY A 58 15.62 -0.38 -2.23
CA GLY A 58 15.04 0.34 -3.36
C GLY A 58 13.71 -0.26 -3.81
N TRP A 59 13.66 -1.58 -4.00
CA TRP A 59 12.42 -2.27 -4.36
C TRP A 59 11.44 -2.34 -3.18
N GLY A 60 11.95 -2.42 -1.94
CA GLY A 60 11.15 -2.46 -0.73
C GLY A 60 10.25 -1.23 -0.58
N ILE A 61 10.73 -0.05 -0.97
CA ILE A 61 9.92 1.18 -1.00
C ILE A 61 8.74 1.03 -1.99
N GLY A 62 9.01 0.57 -3.22
CA GLY A 62 7.95 0.33 -4.21
C GLY A 62 6.93 -0.71 -3.76
N LEU A 63 7.39 -1.78 -3.10
CA LEU A 63 6.53 -2.80 -2.51
C LEU A 63 5.66 -2.24 -1.38
N ALA A 64 6.22 -1.39 -0.51
CA ALA A 64 5.49 -0.74 0.57
C ALA A 64 4.40 0.22 0.03
N LEU A 65 4.70 0.97 -1.02
CA LEU A 65 3.71 1.83 -1.69
C LEU A 65 2.59 0.99 -2.35
N HIS A 66 2.92 -0.14 -2.97
CA HIS A 66 1.91 -1.06 -3.50
C HIS A 66 1.06 -1.65 -2.37
N ALA A 67 1.66 -2.08 -1.26
CA ALA A 67 0.93 -2.56 -0.09
C ALA A 67 -0.05 -1.51 0.46
N SER A 68 0.43 -0.27 0.59
CA SER A 68 -0.39 0.86 1.05
C SER A 68 -1.62 1.07 0.18
N LYS A 69 -1.43 1.16 -1.14
CA LYS A 69 -2.52 1.28 -2.11
C LYS A 69 -3.47 0.08 -2.04
N THR A 70 -2.93 -1.14 -2.00
CA THR A 70 -3.72 -2.36 -2.02
C THR A 70 -4.48 -2.59 -0.72
N PHE A 71 -3.96 -2.25 0.45
CA PHE A 71 -4.67 -2.46 1.72
C PHE A 71 -5.40 -1.23 2.23
N GLY A 72 -5.26 -0.08 1.55
CA GLY A 72 -5.91 1.16 1.96
C GLY A 72 -5.35 1.72 3.27
N PHE A 73 -4.14 1.32 3.64
CA PHE A 73 -3.42 1.94 4.75
C PHE A 73 -2.58 3.08 4.17
N ASN A 74 -2.90 4.31 4.53
CA ASN A 74 -2.10 5.46 4.14
C ASN A 74 -0.87 5.49 5.07
N PRO A 75 0.37 5.34 4.56
CA PRO A 75 1.56 5.18 5.40
C PRO A 75 1.93 6.49 6.10
N LEU A 76 1.42 7.61 5.58
CA LEU A 76 1.66 8.95 6.07
C LEU A 76 0.57 9.38 7.06
N PHE A 77 -0.66 8.90 6.90
CA PHE A 77 -1.80 9.34 7.68
C PHE A 77 -2.66 8.16 8.14
N GLY A 78 -2.66 7.86 9.44
CA GLY A 78 -3.47 6.76 9.98
C GLY A 78 -4.98 7.04 9.91
N LYS A 79 -5.80 5.98 9.99
CA LYS A 79 -7.27 6.05 9.97
C LYS A 79 -7.86 7.08 10.96
N LYS A 80 -7.27 7.20 12.15
CA LYS A 80 -7.66 8.22 13.16
C LYS A 80 -7.46 9.66 12.68
N TRP A 81 -6.43 9.92 11.86
CA TRP A 81 -6.23 11.25 11.28
C TRP A 81 -7.29 11.54 10.23
N GLU A 82 -7.60 10.57 9.36
CA GLU A 82 -8.65 10.71 8.34
C GLU A 82 -10.02 10.96 8.98
N GLU A 83 -10.40 10.17 10.00
CA GLU A 83 -11.65 10.36 10.76
C GLU A 83 -11.74 11.78 11.37
N ARG A 84 -10.64 12.29 11.94
CA ARG A 84 -10.60 13.66 12.48
C ARG A 84 -10.78 14.73 11.41
N GLN A 85 -10.18 14.56 10.23
CA GLN A 85 -10.34 15.53 9.15
C GLN A 85 -11.77 15.51 8.61
N ILE A 86 -12.36 14.33 8.41
CA ILE A 86 -13.76 14.20 7.98
C ILE A 86 -14.69 14.89 8.97
N GLN A 87 -14.52 14.62 10.27
CA GLN A 87 -15.34 15.24 11.30
C GLN A 87 -15.19 16.77 11.31
N LYS A 88 -13.96 17.28 11.17
CA LYS A 88 -13.67 18.71 11.11
C LYS A 88 -14.44 19.38 9.95
N TYR A 89 -14.43 18.80 8.75
CA TYR A 89 -15.15 19.36 7.61
C TYR A 89 -16.68 19.30 7.79
N ILE A 90 -17.22 18.22 8.36
CA ILE A 90 -18.65 18.12 8.71
C ILE A 90 -19.06 19.22 9.69
N ASP A 91 -18.24 19.45 10.71
CA ASP A 91 -18.52 20.47 11.73
C ASP A 91 -18.40 21.90 11.17
N GLU A 92 -17.44 22.14 10.28
CA GLU A 92 -17.31 23.40 9.55
C GLU A 92 -18.52 23.68 8.65
N ASP A 93 -19.02 22.68 7.94
CA ASP A 93 -20.21 22.81 7.08
C ASP A 93 -21.48 23.06 7.90
N LYS A 94 -21.65 22.37 9.04
CA LYS A 94 -22.76 22.65 9.97
C LYS A 94 -22.72 24.10 10.47
N LYS A 95 -21.55 24.58 10.92
CA LYS A 95 -21.38 25.97 11.38
C LYS A 95 -21.68 26.99 10.29
N LYS A 96 -21.31 26.70 9.03
CA LYS A 96 -21.68 27.56 7.89
C LYS A 96 -23.18 27.59 7.68
N MET A 97 -23.86 26.45 7.71
CA MET A 97 -25.32 26.38 7.56
C MET A 97 -26.06 27.13 8.67
N ASP A 98 -25.62 27.01 9.92
CA ASP A 98 -26.21 27.73 11.07
C ASP A 98 -26.01 29.24 10.98
N LYS A 99 -24.95 29.71 10.30
CA LYS A 99 -24.68 31.15 10.09
C LYS A 99 -25.61 31.80 9.06
N PHE A 100 -26.22 31.02 8.17
CA PHE A 100 -27.14 31.49 7.13
C PHE A 100 -28.62 31.29 7.50
N LYS A 101 -28.90 30.86 8.73
CA LYS A 101 -30.24 30.63 9.27
C LYS A 101 -30.57 31.69 10.31
#